data_AF-A0A4S0UYM4-F1
#
_entry.id   AF-A0A4S0UYM4-F1
#
_cell.length_a   1.000
_cell.length_b   1.000
_cell.length_c   1.000
_cell.angle_alpha   90.00
_cell.angle_beta   90.00
_cell.angle_gamma   90.00
#
_symmetry.space_group_name_H-M   'P 1'
#
loop_
_entity.id
_entity.type
_entity.pdbx_description
1 polymer ?
#
loop_
_entity_poly.entity_id
_entity_poly.type
_entity_poly.pdbx_seq_one_letter_code
_entity_poly.pdbx_strand_id
1 'polypeptide(L)' 'MAVPAKNIPAPDLVPVRRALLSVFDKTGLIDFARALAAAGIELVSTGGTAKAIAGAGLAVRDVSDLTGFPEIMDGRVKT' A
#
# COMPACT_ATOMS: atom_id res chain seq x y z
N MET A 1 -14.10 -19.54 15.50
CA MET A 1 -15.17 -19.16 14.54
C MET A 1 -14.48 -18.90 13.20
N ALA A 2 -14.68 -19.76 12.19
CA ALA A 2 -13.97 -19.65 10.91
C ALA A 2 -14.76 -18.74 9.96
N VAL A 3 -14.08 -17.77 9.33
CA VAL A 3 -14.68 -16.97 8.25
C VAL A 3 -14.81 -17.88 7.02
N PRO A 4 -16.02 -18.14 6.50
CA PRO A 4 -16.17 -18.95 5.30
C PRO A 4 -15.52 -18.20 4.13
N ALA A 5 -14.58 -18.85 3.45
CA ALA A 5 -13.99 -18.31 2.24
C ALA A 5 -15.09 -18.15 1.18
N LYS A 6 -15.28 -16.92 0.67
CA LYS A 6 -16.16 -16.69 -0.47
C LYS A 6 -15.55 -17.34 -1.70
N ASN A 7 -16.12 -18.46 -2.15
CA ASN A 7 -15.69 -19.16 -3.34
C ASN A 7 -16.23 -18.45 -4.60
N ILE A 8 -15.78 -17.21 -4.80
CA ILE A 8 -16.08 -16.41 -5.99
C ILE A 8 -14.97 -16.72 -7.00
N PRO A 9 -15.28 -17.29 -8.18
CA PRO A 9 -14.27 -17.46 -9.22
C PRO A 9 -13.70 -16.09 -9.55
N ALA A 10 -12.39 -15.94 -9.36
CA ALA A 10 -11.72 -14.69 -9.68
C ALA A 10 -11.88 -14.42 -11.19
N PRO A 11 -12.22 -13.20 -11.61
CA PRO A 11 -12.19 -12.85 -13.03
C PRO A 11 -10.80 -13.12 -13.60
N ASP A 12 -10.73 -13.50 -14.88
CA ASP A 12 -9.45 -13.74 -15.57
C ASP A 12 -8.54 -12.50 -15.54
N LEU A 13 -9.11 -11.29 -15.51
CA LEU A 13 -8.40 -10.03 -15.35
C LEU A 13 -9.16 -9.08 -14.40
N VAL A 14 -8.46 -8.56 -13.39
CA VAL A 14 -8.98 -7.53 -12.46
C VAL A 14 -8.09 -6.29 -12.55
N PRO A 15 -8.63 -5.11 -12.92
CA PRO A 15 -7.88 -3.88 -12.93
C PRO A 15 -7.36 -3.53 -11.54
N VAL A 16 -6.06 -3.24 -11.43
CA VAL A 16 -5.45 -2.76 -10.18
C VAL A 16 -5.92 -1.33 -9.93
N ARG A 17 -6.51 -1.09 -8.75
CA ARG A 17 -6.98 0.24 -8.34
C ARG A 17 -6.16 0.84 -7.20
N ARG A 18 -5.52 -0.01 -6.40
CA ARG A 18 -4.77 0.36 -5.20
C ARG A 18 -3.54 -0.54 -5.06
N ALA A 19 -2.43 0.03 -4.60
CA ALA A 19 -1.18 -0.69 -4.35
C ALA A 19 -0.67 -0.41 -2.93
N LEU A 20 -0.49 -1.47 -2.14
CA LEU A 20 0.19 -1.41 -0.83
C LEU A 20 1.69 -1.61 -1.04
N LEU A 21 2.49 -0.59 -0.70
CA LEU A 21 3.95 -0.62 -0.82
C LEU A 21 4.59 -0.64 0.57
N SER A 22 5.36 -1.68 0.88
CA SER A 22 6.10 -1.80 2.13
C SER A 22 7.42 -2.53 1.87
N VAL A 23 8.48 -1.76 1.66
CA VAL A 23 9.79 -2.28 1.25
C VAL A 23 10.90 -1.72 2.15
N PHE A 24 11.85 -2.60 2.50
CA PHE A 24 13.03 -2.20 3.23
C PHE A 24 14.03 -1.48 2.31
N ASP A 25 14.45 -2.17 1.24
CA ASP A 25 15.25 -1.59 0.16
C ASP A 25 14.35 -0.71 -0.72
N LYS A 26 14.80 0.51 -0.98
CA LYS A 26 14.05 1.55 -1.72
C LYS A 26 14.57 1.71 -3.15
N THR A 27 15.51 0.87 -3.58
CA THR A 27 16.00 0.83 -4.95
C THR A 27 14.82 0.71 -5.92
N GLY A 28 14.68 1.67 -6.85
CA GLY A 28 13.60 1.71 -7.84
C GLY A 28 12.19 2.04 -7.31
N LEU A 29 12.01 2.26 -6.00
CA LEU A 29 10.69 2.50 -5.39
C LEU A 29 9.97 3.70 -6.01
N ILE A 30 10.69 4.80 -6.22
CA ILE A 30 10.09 6.06 -6.66
C ILE A 30 9.64 5.97 -8.11
N ASP A 31 10.44 5.38 -9.00
CA ASP A 31 10.06 5.21 -10.41
C ASP A 31 8.85 4.28 -10.54
N PHE A 32 8.81 3.21 -9.75
CA PHE A 32 7.66 2.31 -9.70
C PHE A 32 6.40 3.02 -9.16
N ALA A 33 6.52 3.76 -8.06
CA ALA A 33 5.41 4.52 -7.48
C ALA A 33 4.87 5.59 -8.44
N ARG A 34 5.75 6.28 -9.18
CA ARG A 34 5.36 7.24 -10.23
C ARG A 34 4.55 6.57 -11.34
N ALA A 35 4.99 5.41 -11.81
CA ALA A 35 4.29 4.67 -12.85
C ALA A 35 2.88 4.23 -12.40
N LEU A 36 2.76 3.75 -11.16
CA LEU A 36 1.47 3.39 -10.57
C LEU A 36 0.54 4.61 -10.43
N ALA A 37 1.06 5.73 -9.90
CA ALA A 37 0.29 6.96 -9.75
C ALA A 37 -0.16 7.52 -11.11
N ALA A 38 0.71 7.48 -12.13
CA ALA A 38 0.38 7.90 -13.50
C ALA A 38 -0.71 7.01 -14.14
N ALA A 39 -0.80 5.74 -13.73
CA ALA A 39 -1.87 4.83 -14.13
C ALA A 39 -3.18 5.02 -13.32
N GLY A 40 -3.24 6.01 -12.42
CA GLY A 40 -4.42 6.29 -11.59
C GLY A 40 -4.60 5.34 -10.40
N ILE A 41 -3.54 4.63 -10.00
CA ILE A 41 -3.57 3.70 -8.87
C ILE A 41 -3.30 4.47 -7.58
N GLU A 42 -4.17 4.33 -6.58
CA GLU A 42 -3.96 4.90 -5.25
C GLU A 42 -2.82 4.14 -4.54
N LEU A 43 -1.85 4.90 -4.04
CA LEU A 43 -0.71 4.38 -3.29
C LEU A 43 -1.06 4.34 -1.81
N VAL A 44 -0.82 3.19 -1.18
CA VAL A 44 -0.96 2.98 0.25
C VAL A 44 0.38 2.54 0.80
N SER A 45 0.82 3.13 1.91
CA SER A 45 2.08 2.74 2.53
C SER A 45 2.11 3.13 4.02
N THR A 46 3.17 2.75 4.72
CA THR A 46 3.41 3.15 6.11
C THR A 46 4.91 3.32 6.36
N GLY A 47 5.27 3.93 7.49
CA GLY A 47 6.65 4.06 7.97
C GLY A 47 7.62 4.67 6.94
N GLY A 48 8.80 4.06 6.80
CA GLY A 48 9.86 4.58 5.93
C GLY A 48 9.55 4.55 4.44
N THR A 49 8.67 3.65 3.98
CA THR A 49 8.25 3.59 2.57
C THR A 49 7.30 4.74 2.23
N ALA A 50 6.31 5.02 3.10
CA ALA A 50 5.41 6.17 2.94
C ALA A 50 6.19 7.50 2.91
N LYS A 51 7.14 7.68 3.83
CA LYS A 51 8.00 8.87 3.88
C LYS A 51 8.80 9.07 2.60
N ALA A 52 9.35 8.00 2.02
CA ALA A 52 10.11 8.09 0.77
C ALA A 52 9.22 8.51 -0.42
N ILE A 53 8.01 7.93 -0.51
CA ILE A 53 7.05 8.25 -1.58
C ILE A 53 6.56 9.70 -1.45
N ALA A 54 6.14 10.12 -0.25
CA ALA A 54 5.69 11.49 0.01
C ALA A 54 6.81 12.52 -0.24
N GLY A 55 8.05 12.19 0.16
CA GLY A 55 9.22 13.03 -0.09
C GLY A 55 9.54 13.24 -1.59
N ALA A 56 9.07 12.33 -2.46
CA ALA A 56 9.16 12.49 -3.92
C ALA A 56 7.99 13.29 -4.53
N GLY A 57 7.10 13.85 -3.70
CA GLY A 57 5.94 14.63 -4.12
C GLY A 57 4.75 13.80 -4.60
N LEU A 58 4.73 12.50 -4.33
CA LEU A 58 3.62 11.62 -4.70
C LEU A 58 2.58 11.54 -3.58
N ALA A 59 1.30 11.54 -3.96
CA ALA A 59 0.21 11.26 -3.03
C ALA A 59 0.29 9.80 -2.57
N VAL A 60 0.32 9.60 -1.25
CA VAL A 60 0.32 8.27 -0.62
C VAL A 60 -0.55 8.34 0.62
N ARG A 61 -1.44 7.36 0.78
CA ARG A 61 -2.30 7.22 1.95
C ARG A 61 -1.61 6.36 3.00
N ASP A 62 -1.71 6.75 4.26
CA ASP A 62 -1.17 5.95 5.35
C ASP A 62 -2.05 4.71 5.61
N VAL A 63 -1.45 3.58 5.98
CA VAL A 63 -2.21 2.38 6.36
C VAL A 63 -3.07 2.64 7.60
N SER A 64 -2.62 3.45 8.55
CA SER A 64 -3.40 3.81 9.73
C SER A 64 -4.71 4.55 9.39
N ASP A 65 -4.73 5.33 8.32
CA ASP A 65 -5.96 5.97 7.80
C ASP A 65 -6.94 4.96 7.19
N LEU A 66 -6.48 3.78 6.79
CA LEU A 66 -7.32 2.70 6.27
C LEU A 66 -7.84 1.80 7.37
N THR A 67 -6.98 1.47 8.34
CA THR A 67 -7.33 0.55 9.43
C THR A 67 -8.07 1.26 10.56
N GLY A 68 -7.87 2.57 10.72
CA GLY A 68 -8.30 3.31 11.92
C GLY A 68 -7.48 2.97 13.16
N PHE A 69 -6.38 2.24 13.01
CA PHE A 69 -5.49 1.83 14.09
C PHE A 69 -4.09 2.41 13.91
N PRO A 70 -3.49 2.99 14.96
CA PRO A 70 -2.15 3.55 14.88
C PRO A 70 -1.10 2.43 14.79
N GLU A 71 0.09 2.79 14.30
CA GLU A 71 1.28 1.96 14.42
C GLU A 71 1.68 1.80 15.89
N ILE A 72 1.89 0.55 16.34
CA ILE A 72 2.29 0.23 17.72
C ILE A 72 3.44 -0.79 17.76
N MET A 73 4.00 -0.97 18.97
CA MET A 73 5.09 -1.91 19.25
C MET A 73 6.34 -1.66 18.37
N ASP A 74 6.78 -0.41 18.26
CA ASP A 74 7.95 -0.01 17.45
C ASP A 74 7.84 -0.47 15.99
N GLY A 75 6.64 -0.32 15.43
CA GLY A 75 6.36 -0.67 14.04
C GLY A 75 6.25 -2.14 13.72
N ARG A 76 6.05 -2.99 14.74
CA ARG A 76 5.74 -4.41 14.58
C ARG A 76 4.28 -4.66 14.21
N VAL A 77 3.38 -3.72 14.52
CA VAL A 77 1.95 -3.79 14.17
C VAL A 77 1.56 -2.49 13.47
N LYS A 78 1.45 -2.54 12.15
CA LYS A 78 1.24 -1.35 11.30
C LYS A 78 0.57 -1.61 9.95
N THR A 79 0.38 -2.88 9.57
CA THR A 79 -0.20 -3.30 8.29
C THR A 79 -1.51 -4.02 8.48
#